data_AF-A0A327HCD0-F1
#
_entry.id   AF-A0A327HCD0-F1
#
_cell.length_a   1.000
_cell.length_b   1.000
_cell.length_c   1.000
_cell.angle_alpha   90.00
_cell.angle_beta   90.00
_cell.angle_gamma   90.00
#
_symmetry.space_group_name_H-M   'P 1'
#
loop_
_entity.id
_entity.type
_entity.pdbx_description
1 polymer ?
#
loop_
_entity_poly.entity_id
_entity_poly.type
_entity_poly.pdbx_seq_one_letter_code
_entity_poly.pdbx_strand_id
1 'polypeptide(L)'
;MPTVTYEHATIRGLLSRYGVVHDPDLWEAQLSNIGCVVEGSNEEEIEIEVFPDRADLLSVETMTRAARSFLHQRVQPPILDVRDGEMTMEVENDIASIRPVILAAAVRGVDTGTTAEERDAFIQSLMDHQEKLHLTLGRRRRLASIGVHDLNSLAPPFKVRAVGRDHRFVPLAMEEAMSIDEILERHPKGMEYAHLLDGMDSVPVIEDAVGRVLSFPPIINGSHTTVVESTTDFLIDVTGWDPRACEASLLLICLALHERGGTVESVRMTSASGKVFQSPDGSARRHHLPAGLLERILGGHIDSSRIASALERMGGRLVESRTATEGPRKAERWADAAIGDLIHVIEMPRWRFDLLHPIDLVEEVATGIGYESLGEATSTLALEGKPLARSALVRRINESLSSQGIQQVQSLTLSNDEVQFGRMRWMPDNAVTRIANPITNDHTILRQSVLPSLLSLLSANQHHELPQRVQECGEVVRDHANRWRVSWACAEIGTGFTGAKGIAQALMRDLGARDEVSFHAIDDGVGPWIPGRGAKVKVGEIFVGEFGEIDPKVSEKFGLKVPIQAGEFDVEALASAIPDPLL
;
A
#
# COMPACT_ATOMS: atom_id res chain seq x y z
N MET A 1 -7.20 -1.18 2.13
CA MET A 1 -6.99 -2.45 1.38
C MET A 1 -8.37 -2.84 0.83
N PRO A 2 -8.56 -3.86 -0.02
CA PRO A 2 -9.92 -4.18 -0.47
C PRO A 2 -10.75 -4.71 0.70
N THR A 3 -11.86 -4.02 0.97
CA THR A 3 -12.89 -4.50 1.90
C THR A 3 -13.91 -5.32 1.13
N VAL A 4 -14.31 -6.45 1.70
CA VAL A 4 -15.30 -7.36 1.13
C VAL A 4 -16.29 -7.77 2.20
N THR A 5 -17.55 -7.88 1.80
CA THR A 5 -18.65 -8.26 2.68
C THR A 5 -19.26 -9.55 2.18
N TYR A 6 -19.45 -10.52 3.08
CA TYR A 6 -19.94 -11.84 2.74
C TYR A 6 -21.15 -12.21 3.60
N GLU A 7 -22.23 -12.61 2.95
CA GLU A 7 -23.41 -13.11 3.64
C GLU A 7 -23.15 -14.48 4.29
N HIS A 8 -23.56 -14.61 5.56
CA HIS A 8 -23.49 -15.87 6.30
C HIS A 8 -24.32 -16.99 5.65
N ALA A 9 -25.41 -16.66 4.95
CA ALA A 9 -26.20 -17.63 4.19
C ALA A 9 -25.38 -18.28 3.07
N THR A 10 -24.67 -17.47 2.29
CA THR A 10 -23.80 -17.94 1.20
C THR A 10 -22.63 -18.77 1.74
N ILE A 11 -21.97 -18.30 2.80
CA ILE A 11 -20.89 -19.05 3.48
C ILE A 11 -21.39 -20.43 3.93
N ARG A 12 -22.55 -20.48 4.59
CA ARG A 12 -23.17 -21.73 5.06
C ARG A 12 -23.47 -22.69 3.91
N GLY A 13 -24.00 -22.18 2.80
CA GLY A 13 -24.24 -22.97 1.59
C GLY A 13 -22.96 -23.63 1.06
N LEU A 14 -21.90 -22.85 0.89
CA LEU A 14 -20.61 -23.33 0.40
C LEU A 14 -19.95 -24.32 1.35
N LEU A 15 -19.93 -24.05 2.67
CA LEU A 15 -19.34 -24.95 3.67
C LEU A 15 -20.10 -26.28 3.78
N SER A 16 -21.43 -26.26 3.67
CA SER A 16 -22.28 -27.45 3.81
C SER A 16 -21.99 -28.53 2.76
N ARG A 17 -21.59 -28.11 1.54
CA ARG A 17 -21.16 -29.01 0.45
C ARG A 17 -19.98 -29.90 0.83
N TYR A 18 -19.18 -29.45 1.80
CA TYR A 18 -18.00 -30.14 2.31
C TYR A 18 -18.20 -30.70 3.72
N GLY A 19 -19.45 -30.76 4.20
CA GLY A 19 -19.79 -31.27 5.54
C GLY A 19 -19.23 -30.43 6.68
N VAL A 20 -19.04 -29.12 6.45
CA VAL A 20 -18.59 -28.15 7.46
C VAL A 20 -19.77 -27.28 7.87
N VAL A 21 -19.92 -27.07 9.18
CA VAL A 21 -20.96 -26.18 9.74
C VAL A 21 -20.37 -24.80 9.91
N HIS A 22 -21.08 -23.78 9.39
CA HIS A 22 -20.71 -22.37 9.58
C HIS A 22 -21.00 -21.92 11.01
N ASP A 23 -20.02 -21.29 11.64
CA ASP A 23 -20.09 -20.71 12.98
C ASP A 23 -19.62 -19.24 12.89
N PRO A 24 -20.54 -18.26 12.87
CA PRO A 24 -20.21 -16.84 12.80
C PRO A 24 -19.26 -16.39 13.91
N ASP A 25 -19.47 -16.84 15.15
CA ASP A 25 -18.67 -16.43 16.32
C ASP A 25 -17.22 -16.91 16.17
N LEU A 26 -17.02 -18.12 15.64
CA LEU A 26 -15.68 -18.64 15.34
C LEU A 26 -14.98 -17.81 14.25
N TRP A 27 -15.71 -17.42 13.21
CA TRP A 27 -15.17 -16.60 12.13
C TRP A 27 -14.79 -15.21 12.63
N GLU A 28 -15.67 -14.53 13.38
CA GLU A 28 -15.39 -13.23 13.98
C GLU A 28 -14.15 -13.29 14.90
N ALA A 29 -14.04 -14.34 15.72
CA ALA A 29 -12.96 -14.47 16.69
C ALA A 29 -11.60 -14.84 16.08
N GLN A 30 -11.56 -15.60 14.98
CA GLN A 30 -10.31 -16.23 14.52
C GLN A 30 -9.93 -15.97 13.06
N LEU A 31 -10.84 -15.46 12.21
CA LEU A 31 -10.55 -15.26 10.80
C LEU A 31 -9.45 -14.21 10.57
N SER A 32 -9.31 -13.24 11.47
CA SER A 32 -8.23 -12.25 11.40
C SER A 32 -6.82 -12.86 11.46
N ASN A 33 -6.69 -14.14 11.83
CA ASN A 33 -5.41 -14.85 11.89
C ASN A 33 -4.94 -15.42 10.53
N ILE A 34 -5.66 -15.21 9.41
CA ILE A 34 -5.26 -15.72 8.09
C ILE A 34 -4.95 -14.64 7.05
N GLY A 35 -4.53 -13.46 7.46
CA GLY A 35 -4.16 -12.39 6.52
C GLY A 35 -5.34 -11.55 6.06
N CYS A 36 -6.28 -11.30 6.96
CA CYS A 36 -7.33 -10.29 6.84
C CYS A 36 -7.64 -9.71 8.23
N VAL A 37 -8.47 -8.68 8.29
CA VAL A 37 -9.02 -8.13 9.52
C VAL A 37 -10.54 -8.19 9.43
N VAL A 38 -11.20 -8.73 10.45
CA VAL A 38 -12.66 -8.62 10.57
C VAL A 38 -12.99 -7.22 11.07
N GLU A 39 -13.62 -6.41 10.21
CA GLU A 39 -14.03 -5.04 10.54
C GLU A 39 -15.38 -5.01 11.28
N GLY A 40 -16.26 -5.96 10.95
CA GLY A 40 -17.54 -6.14 11.60
C GLY A 40 -18.20 -7.48 11.26
N SER A 41 -19.03 -7.98 12.16
CA SER A 41 -19.89 -9.13 11.93
C SER A 41 -21.26 -8.85 12.55
N ASN A 42 -22.33 -9.18 11.83
CA ASN A 42 -23.70 -9.10 12.34
C ASN A 42 -24.45 -10.43 12.09
N GLU A 43 -25.77 -10.47 12.27
CA GLU A 43 -26.54 -11.72 12.10
C GLU A 43 -26.61 -12.20 10.63
N GLU A 44 -26.43 -11.30 9.67
CA GLU A 44 -26.60 -11.55 8.23
C GLU A 44 -25.27 -11.69 7.48
N GLU A 45 -24.25 -10.91 7.84
CA GLU A 45 -23.01 -10.76 7.07
C GLU A 45 -21.77 -10.53 7.94
N ILE A 46 -20.61 -10.80 7.34
CA ILE A 46 -19.28 -10.48 7.88
C ILE A 46 -18.53 -9.58 6.90
N GLU A 47 -18.00 -8.47 7.40
CA GLU A 47 -17.17 -7.52 6.67
C GLU A 47 -15.70 -7.71 7.05
N ILE A 48 -14.85 -7.86 6.04
CA ILE A 48 -13.42 -8.09 6.23
C ILE A 48 -12.59 -7.17 5.33
N GLU A 49 -11.49 -6.66 5.87
CA GLU A 49 -10.42 -6.02 5.11
C GLU A 49 -9.33 -7.05 4.78
N VAL A 50 -9.13 -7.35 3.50
CA VAL A 50 -8.19 -8.39 3.06
C VAL A 50 -6.80 -7.78 2.80
N PHE A 51 -5.74 -8.42 3.31
CA PHE A 51 -4.39 -7.96 3.05
C PHE A 51 -3.99 -8.14 1.58
N PRO A 52 -3.21 -7.22 0.98
CA PRO A 52 -2.94 -7.23 -0.46
C PRO A 52 -2.22 -8.48 -1.00
N ASP A 53 -1.52 -9.21 -0.14
CA ASP A 53 -0.81 -10.45 -0.44
C ASP A 53 -1.75 -11.67 -0.52
N ARG A 54 -2.87 -11.66 0.22
CA ARG A 54 -3.85 -12.76 0.26
C ARG A 54 -5.00 -12.57 -0.72
N ALA A 55 -4.66 -12.47 -2.02
CA ALA A 55 -5.64 -12.34 -3.10
C ALA A 55 -6.63 -13.53 -3.17
N ASP A 56 -6.28 -14.69 -2.61
CA ASP A 56 -7.14 -15.85 -2.46
C ASP A 56 -8.31 -15.66 -1.48
N LEU A 57 -8.38 -14.53 -0.78
CA LEU A 57 -9.45 -14.21 0.17
C LEU A 57 -10.48 -13.20 -0.38
N LEU A 58 -10.33 -12.76 -1.63
CA LEU A 58 -11.13 -11.70 -2.26
C LEU A 58 -12.52 -12.13 -2.78
N SER A 59 -12.82 -13.43 -2.76
CA SER A 59 -14.13 -14.01 -3.09
C SER A 59 -14.61 -14.89 -1.95
N VAL A 60 -15.93 -15.00 -1.79
CA VAL A 60 -16.53 -15.85 -0.76
C VAL A 60 -16.18 -17.32 -0.97
N GLU A 61 -16.08 -17.77 -2.22
CA GLU A 61 -15.74 -19.14 -2.59
C GLU A 61 -14.29 -19.49 -2.20
N THR A 62 -13.34 -18.64 -2.58
CA THR A 62 -11.92 -18.90 -2.28
C THR A 62 -11.62 -18.67 -0.80
N MET A 63 -12.28 -17.69 -0.16
CA MET A 63 -12.24 -17.48 1.28
C MET A 63 -12.77 -18.69 2.05
N THR A 64 -13.95 -19.19 1.71
CA THR A 64 -14.52 -20.37 2.39
C THR A 64 -13.62 -21.59 2.23
N ARG A 65 -12.96 -21.77 1.07
CA ARG A 65 -11.94 -22.80 0.91
C ARG A 65 -10.77 -22.62 1.90
N ALA A 66 -10.23 -21.42 2.05
CA ALA A 66 -9.14 -21.15 2.99
C ALA A 66 -9.59 -21.37 4.46
N ALA A 67 -10.75 -20.85 4.83
CA ALA A 67 -11.33 -20.97 6.16
C ALA A 67 -11.61 -22.42 6.56
N ARG A 68 -12.02 -23.30 5.61
CA ARG A 68 -12.17 -24.74 5.88
C ARG A 68 -10.89 -25.38 6.41
N SER A 69 -9.74 -25.04 5.84
CA SER A 69 -8.46 -25.57 6.30
C SER A 69 -8.03 -24.91 7.60
N PHE A 70 -8.16 -23.59 7.71
CA PHE A 70 -7.61 -22.87 8.85
C PHE A 70 -8.44 -22.97 10.13
N LEU A 71 -9.76 -22.72 10.04
CA LEU A 71 -10.68 -22.69 11.18
C LEU A 71 -11.20 -24.07 11.53
N HIS A 72 -11.48 -24.90 10.51
CA HIS A 72 -12.14 -26.19 10.70
C HIS A 72 -11.19 -27.40 10.58
N GLN A 73 -9.89 -27.16 10.38
CA GLN A 73 -8.85 -28.20 10.27
C GLN A 73 -9.19 -29.28 9.24
N ARG A 74 -9.91 -28.91 8.17
CA ARG A 74 -10.16 -29.81 7.04
C ARG A 74 -8.96 -29.76 6.10
N VAL A 75 -8.16 -30.82 6.12
CA VAL A 75 -7.02 -30.97 5.21
C VAL A 75 -7.54 -30.98 3.77
N GLN A 76 -6.97 -30.11 2.95
CA GLN A 76 -7.29 -29.99 1.54
C GLN A 76 -5.99 -30.07 0.72
N PRO A 77 -6.01 -30.73 -0.44
CA PRO A 77 -4.82 -30.80 -1.26
C PRO A 77 -4.49 -29.41 -1.86
N PRO A 78 -3.19 -29.04 -1.98
CA PRO A 78 -2.76 -27.76 -2.53
C PRO A 78 -2.87 -27.69 -4.08
N ILE A 79 -3.89 -28.33 -4.64
CA ILE A 79 -4.11 -28.46 -6.09
C ILE A 79 -5.51 -27.97 -6.47
N LEU A 80 -5.66 -27.54 -7.71
CA LEU A 80 -6.95 -27.43 -8.40
C LEU A 80 -7.11 -28.65 -9.30
N ASP A 81 -8.23 -29.37 -9.19
CA ASP A 81 -8.51 -30.49 -10.08
C ASP A 81 -8.84 -29.96 -11.47
N VAL A 82 -7.99 -30.29 -12.46
CA VAL A 82 -8.11 -29.83 -13.84
C VAL A 82 -8.13 -31.05 -14.75
N ARG A 83 -9.20 -31.17 -15.54
CA ARG A 83 -9.35 -32.22 -16.55
C ARG A 83 -8.77 -31.77 -17.88
N ASP A 84 -8.32 -32.73 -18.69
CA ASP A 84 -7.92 -32.44 -20.07
C ASP A 84 -9.13 -32.05 -20.91
N GLY A 85 -9.12 -30.81 -21.44
CA GLY A 85 -10.14 -30.35 -22.38
C GLY A 85 -9.71 -30.53 -23.84
N GLU A 86 -10.70 -30.51 -24.73
CA GLU A 86 -10.49 -30.65 -26.19
C GLU A 86 -10.30 -29.32 -26.92
N MET A 87 -10.64 -28.20 -26.26
CA MET A 87 -10.56 -26.87 -26.85
C MET A 87 -9.11 -26.45 -27.10
N THR A 88 -8.91 -25.66 -28.16
CA THR A 88 -7.60 -25.14 -28.54
C THR A 88 -7.64 -23.62 -28.69
N MET A 89 -6.52 -22.97 -28.38
CA MET A 89 -6.33 -21.54 -28.60
C MET A 89 -4.93 -21.29 -29.19
N GLU A 90 -4.89 -20.68 -30.36
CA GLU A 90 -3.65 -20.37 -31.09
C GLU A 90 -3.27 -18.89 -30.89
N VAL A 91 -2.06 -18.61 -30.40
CA VAL A 91 -1.54 -17.25 -30.23
C VAL A 91 -0.55 -16.94 -31.34
N GLU A 92 -0.83 -15.90 -32.13
CA GLU A 92 0.07 -15.44 -33.19
C GLU A 92 1.36 -14.83 -32.62
N ASN A 93 2.45 -14.91 -33.40
CA ASN A 93 3.78 -14.48 -32.96
C ASN A 93 3.83 -12.98 -32.61
N ASP A 94 3.08 -12.14 -33.33
CA ASP A 94 3.11 -10.68 -33.17
C ASP A 94 2.64 -10.23 -31.77
N ILE A 95 1.81 -11.06 -31.11
CA ILE A 95 1.33 -10.86 -29.73
C ILE A 95 2.48 -10.79 -28.72
N ALA A 96 3.63 -11.42 -29.00
CA ALA A 96 4.79 -11.39 -28.10
C ALA A 96 5.28 -9.97 -27.78
N SER A 97 5.08 -9.04 -28.71
CA SER A 97 5.50 -7.64 -28.57
C SER A 97 4.43 -6.72 -27.96
N ILE A 98 3.18 -7.19 -27.87
CA ILE A 98 2.01 -6.40 -27.48
C ILE A 98 1.50 -6.84 -26.10
N ARG A 99 1.32 -8.15 -25.90
CA ARG A 99 0.75 -8.74 -24.68
C ARG A 99 1.13 -10.24 -24.59
N PRO A 100 2.36 -10.57 -24.17
CA PRO A 100 2.97 -11.87 -24.43
C PRO A 100 2.38 -13.06 -23.65
N VAL A 101 1.74 -12.81 -22.50
CA VAL A 101 1.17 -13.87 -21.67
C VAL A 101 -0.31 -14.02 -21.99
N ILE A 102 -0.71 -15.19 -22.47
CA ILE A 102 -2.10 -15.57 -22.73
C ILE A 102 -2.34 -16.93 -22.06
N LEU A 103 -3.33 -16.97 -21.18
CA LEU A 103 -3.81 -18.18 -20.53
C LEU A 103 -5.33 -18.27 -20.71
N ALA A 104 -5.85 -19.49 -20.74
CA ALA A 104 -7.29 -19.73 -20.77
C ALA A 104 -7.65 -20.97 -19.96
N ALA A 105 -8.92 -21.05 -19.55
CA ALA A 105 -9.53 -22.23 -18.93
C ALA A 105 -11.01 -22.27 -19.30
N ALA A 106 -11.59 -23.47 -19.29
CA ALA A 106 -13.03 -23.61 -19.30
C ALA A 106 -13.52 -24.20 -17.99
N VAL A 107 -14.69 -23.79 -17.53
CA VAL A 107 -15.33 -24.35 -16.33
C VAL A 107 -16.77 -24.68 -16.64
N ARG A 108 -17.16 -25.94 -16.49
CA ARG A 108 -18.50 -26.43 -16.88
C ARG A 108 -19.33 -26.83 -15.67
N GLY A 109 -20.65 -26.66 -15.79
CA GLY A 109 -21.62 -27.13 -14.80
C GLY A 109 -21.50 -26.43 -13.45
N VAL A 110 -21.23 -25.12 -13.46
CA VAL A 110 -21.17 -24.31 -12.24
C VAL A 110 -22.59 -24.15 -11.67
N ASP A 111 -22.76 -24.36 -10.36
CA ASP A 111 -24.00 -24.01 -9.68
C ASP A 111 -24.08 -22.50 -9.42
N THR A 112 -24.86 -21.83 -10.26
CA THR A 112 -25.14 -20.40 -10.18
C THR A 112 -26.36 -20.07 -9.33
N GLY A 113 -27.04 -21.06 -8.75
CA GLY A 113 -28.27 -20.88 -7.98
C GLY A 113 -29.54 -21.27 -8.73
N THR A 114 -30.60 -21.42 -7.95
CA THR A 114 -31.90 -21.93 -8.39
C THR A 114 -32.90 -20.82 -8.69
N THR A 115 -32.78 -19.68 -8.01
CA THR A 115 -33.62 -18.49 -8.22
C THR A 115 -32.90 -17.45 -9.09
N ALA A 116 -33.64 -16.49 -9.67
CA ALA A 116 -33.04 -15.38 -10.40
C ALA A 116 -32.15 -14.52 -9.49
N GLU A 117 -32.61 -14.26 -8.26
CA GLU A 117 -31.87 -13.49 -7.25
C GLU A 117 -30.53 -14.15 -6.90
N GLU A 118 -30.49 -15.47 -6.71
CA GLU A 118 -29.24 -16.20 -6.43
C GLU A 118 -28.26 -16.13 -7.61
N ARG A 119 -28.77 -16.19 -8.84
CA ARG A 119 -27.97 -16.12 -10.07
C ARG A 119 -27.39 -14.72 -10.27
N ASP A 120 -28.18 -13.69 -10.05
CA ASP A 120 -27.72 -12.30 -10.12
C ASP A 120 -26.66 -12.03 -9.05
N ALA A 121 -26.87 -12.47 -7.81
CA ALA A 121 -25.90 -12.35 -6.73
C ALA A 121 -24.58 -13.08 -7.06
N PHE A 122 -24.65 -14.28 -7.66
CA PHE A 122 -23.48 -14.99 -8.14
C PHE A 122 -22.73 -14.21 -9.23
N ILE A 123 -23.44 -13.68 -10.24
CA ILE A 123 -22.82 -12.91 -11.32
C ILE A 123 -22.14 -11.65 -10.75
N GLN A 124 -22.80 -10.93 -9.85
CA GLN A 124 -22.23 -9.78 -9.16
C GLN A 124 -20.96 -10.16 -8.39
N SER A 125 -21.00 -11.23 -7.57
CA SER A 125 -19.84 -11.73 -6.84
C SER A 125 -18.66 -12.08 -7.76
N LEU A 126 -18.94 -12.73 -8.91
CA LEU A 126 -17.92 -13.09 -9.90
C LEU A 126 -17.30 -11.85 -10.55
N MET A 127 -18.11 -10.86 -10.92
CA MET A 127 -17.62 -9.59 -11.49
C MET A 127 -16.82 -8.79 -10.48
N ASP A 128 -17.26 -8.74 -9.22
CA ASP A 128 -16.55 -8.09 -8.12
C ASP A 128 -15.19 -8.75 -7.85
N HIS A 129 -15.14 -10.08 -7.84
CA HIS A 129 -13.89 -10.82 -7.71
C HIS A 129 -12.95 -10.51 -8.88
N GLN A 130 -13.46 -10.49 -10.12
CA GLN A 130 -12.69 -10.12 -11.30
C GLN A 130 -12.10 -8.71 -11.18
N GLU A 131 -12.91 -7.70 -10.83
CA GLU A 131 -12.45 -6.30 -10.74
C GLU A 131 -11.46 -6.12 -9.58
N LYS A 132 -11.67 -6.77 -8.43
CA LYS A 132 -10.71 -6.77 -7.31
C LYS A 132 -9.36 -7.38 -7.74
N LEU A 133 -9.35 -8.47 -8.51
CA LEU A 133 -8.12 -9.03 -9.07
C LEU A 133 -7.46 -8.13 -10.12
N HIS A 134 -8.24 -7.41 -10.94
CA HIS A 134 -7.70 -6.41 -11.87
C HIS A 134 -6.99 -5.28 -11.13
N LEU A 135 -7.55 -4.82 -10.00
CA LEU A 135 -6.97 -3.77 -9.17
C LEU A 135 -5.71 -4.23 -8.42
N THR A 136 -5.73 -5.44 -7.86
CA THR A 136 -4.64 -6.00 -7.05
C THR A 136 -3.54 -6.62 -7.92
N LEU A 137 -3.66 -7.90 -8.27
CA LEU A 137 -2.67 -8.65 -9.07
C LEU A 137 -2.49 -8.03 -10.46
N GLY A 138 -3.58 -7.59 -11.07
CA GLY A 138 -3.59 -6.99 -12.40
C GLY A 138 -2.98 -5.59 -12.46
N ARG A 139 -2.78 -4.89 -11.33
CA ARG A 139 -2.32 -3.50 -11.25
C ARG A 139 -3.08 -2.59 -12.22
N ARG A 140 -4.40 -2.53 -12.07
CA ARG A 140 -5.34 -1.87 -13.00
C ARG A 140 -5.19 -2.40 -14.42
N ARG A 141 -5.26 -3.73 -14.56
CA ARG A 141 -5.18 -4.49 -15.83
C ARG A 141 -3.85 -4.43 -16.59
N ARG A 142 -2.87 -3.67 -16.10
CA ARG A 142 -1.54 -3.52 -16.69
C ARG A 142 -0.78 -4.85 -16.71
N LEU A 143 -0.74 -5.59 -15.61
CA LEU A 143 0.02 -6.85 -15.49
C LEU A 143 -0.78 -8.07 -15.90
N ALA A 144 -2.07 -8.10 -15.60
CA ALA A 144 -3.01 -9.17 -15.94
C ALA A 144 -4.42 -8.59 -16.12
N SER A 145 -5.14 -9.03 -17.15
CA SER A 145 -6.52 -8.70 -17.45
C SER A 145 -7.28 -9.98 -17.66
N ILE A 146 -8.45 -10.07 -17.05
CA ILE A 146 -9.28 -11.28 -17.02
C ILE A 146 -10.54 -11.02 -17.85
N GLY A 147 -10.82 -11.89 -18.82
CA GLY A 147 -12.10 -12.02 -19.50
C GLY A 147 -12.87 -13.22 -18.94
N VAL A 148 -14.17 -13.04 -18.71
CA VAL A 148 -15.10 -14.11 -18.33
C VAL A 148 -16.24 -14.09 -19.34
N HIS A 149 -16.54 -15.23 -19.93
CA HIS A 149 -17.43 -15.36 -21.07
C HIS A 149 -18.40 -16.53 -20.88
N ASP A 150 -19.62 -16.38 -21.39
CA ASP A 150 -20.55 -17.52 -21.56
C ASP A 150 -20.01 -18.45 -22.66
N LEU A 151 -19.55 -19.63 -22.26
CA LEU A 151 -18.97 -20.61 -23.17
C LEU A 151 -19.97 -21.14 -24.20
N ASN A 152 -21.27 -21.17 -23.89
CA ASN A 152 -22.29 -21.67 -24.81
C ASN A 152 -22.54 -20.72 -25.99
N SER A 153 -22.13 -19.47 -25.88
CA SER A 153 -22.23 -18.47 -26.95
C SER A 153 -21.08 -18.55 -27.97
N LEU A 154 -20.02 -19.31 -27.65
CA LEU A 154 -18.74 -19.34 -28.33
C LEU A 154 -18.57 -20.56 -29.24
N ALA A 155 -17.72 -20.41 -30.26
CA ALA A 155 -17.37 -21.48 -31.19
C ALA A 155 -15.86 -21.75 -31.18
N PRO A 156 -15.35 -22.78 -30.49
CA PRO A 156 -13.94 -23.16 -30.58
C PRO A 156 -13.58 -23.71 -31.99
N PRO A 157 -12.31 -23.68 -32.43
CA PRO A 157 -11.13 -23.20 -31.72
C PRO A 157 -11.03 -21.68 -31.63
N PHE A 158 -10.19 -21.19 -30.73
CA PHE A 158 -9.96 -19.76 -30.51
C PHE A 158 -8.62 -19.30 -31.10
N LYS A 159 -8.54 -18.01 -31.44
CA LYS A 159 -7.32 -17.41 -31.99
C LYS A 159 -7.03 -16.06 -31.35
N VAL A 160 -5.79 -15.84 -30.92
CA VAL A 160 -5.30 -14.54 -30.44
C VAL A 160 -4.40 -13.93 -31.49
N ARG A 161 -4.76 -12.76 -31.98
CA ARG A 161 -4.03 -12.07 -33.05
C ARG A 161 -3.93 -10.57 -32.83
N ALA A 162 -2.93 -9.97 -33.47
CA ALA A 162 -2.79 -8.53 -33.52
C ALA A 162 -3.69 -7.96 -34.62
N VAL A 163 -4.49 -6.94 -34.32
CA VAL A 163 -5.32 -6.23 -35.30
C VAL A 163 -5.04 -4.74 -35.29
N GLY A 164 -5.29 -4.08 -36.42
CA GLY A 164 -5.22 -2.62 -36.55
C GLY A 164 -6.34 -1.92 -35.78
N ARG A 165 -6.16 -0.62 -35.53
CA ARG A 165 -7.10 0.20 -34.76
C ARG A 165 -8.44 0.47 -35.48
N ASP A 166 -8.52 0.14 -36.77
CA ASP A 166 -9.72 0.20 -37.59
C ASP A 166 -10.62 -1.05 -37.46
N HIS A 167 -10.11 -2.14 -36.86
CA HIS A 167 -10.87 -3.37 -36.66
C HIS A 167 -12.12 -3.14 -35.81
N ARG A 168 -13.25 -3.79 -36.18
CA ARG A 168 -14.57 -3.51 -35.59
C ARG A 168 -15.20 -4.74 -34.97
N PHE A 169 -15.84 -4.56 -33.82
CA PHE A 169 -16.72 -5.56 -33.20
C PHE A 169 -17.77 -4.87 -32.32
N VAL A 170 -18.75 -5.61 -31.82
CA VAL A 170 -19.76 -5.07 -30.89
C VAL A 170 -19.25 -5.26 -29.46
N PRO A 171 -18.80 -4.19 -28.77
CA PRO A 171 -18.31 -4.30 -27.39
C PRO A 171 -19.46 -4.53 -26.40
N LEU A 172 -19.11 -5.03 -25.22
CA LEU A 172 -20.04 -5.25 -24.12
C LEU A 172 -20.92 -4.01 -23.84
N ALA A 173 -22.19 -4.24 -23.53
CA ALA A 173 -23.19 -3.18 -23.28
C ALA A 173 -23.45 -2.23 -24.48
N MET A 174 -23.05 -2.59 -25.69
CA MET A 174 -23.39 -1.89 -26.92
C MET A 174 -24.16 -2.79 -27.89
N GLU A 175 -24.96 -2.18 -28.76
CA GLU A 175 -25.73 -2.88 -29.81
C GLU A 175 -25.07 -2.77 -31.19
N GLU A 176 -24.28 -1.72 -31.42
CA GLU A 176 -23.65 -1.44 -32.72
C GLU A 176 -22.15 -1.75 -32.69
N ALA A 177 -21.62 -2.14 -33.85
CA ALA A 177 -20.20 -2.39 -34.01
C ALA A 177 -19.41 -1.09 -33.95
N MET A 178 -18.34 -1.07 -33.14
CA MET A 178 -17.40 0.04 -32.99
C MET A 178 -16.00 -0.42 -33.42
N SER A 179 -15.22 0.48 -34.00
CA SER A 179 -13.78 0.28 -34.20
C SER A 179 -13.03 0.34 -32.87
N ILE A 180 -11.81 -0.21 -32.83
CA ILE A 180 -10.92 -0.09 -31.67
C ILE A 180 -10.75 1.38 -31.25
N ASP A 181 -10.51 2.29 -32.20
CA ASP A 181 -10.39 3.73 -31.89
C ASP A 181 -11.66 4.32 -31.29
N GLU A 182 -12.83 4.03 -31.88
CA GLU A 182 -14.11 4.47 -31.33
C GLU A 182 -14.32 3.93 -29.90
N ILE A 183 -13.90 2.69 -29.62
CA ILE A 183 -13.98 2.11 -28.28
C ILE A 183 -13.08 2.90 -27.32
N LEU A 184 -11.82 3.14 -27.67
CA LEU A 184 -10.86 3.85 -26.82
C LEU A 184 -11.26 5.31 -26.55
N GLU A 185 -11.95 5.96 -27.50
CA GLU A 185 -12.36 7.36 -27.38
C GLU A 185 -13.73 7.56 -26.73
N ARG A 186 -14.66 6.61 -26.90
CA ARG A 186 -16.09 6.82 -26.54
C ARG A 186 -16.67 5.80 -25.58
N HIS A 187 -16.12 4.59 -25.52
CA HIS A 187 -16.63 3.58 -24.58
C HIS A 187 -16.11 3.86 -23.17
N PRO A 188 -16.93 3.82 -22.10
CA PRO A 188 -16.49 4.16 -20.74
C PRO A 188 -15.23 3.41 -20.29
N LYS A 189 -15.19 2.08 -20.49
CA LYS A 189 -14.00 1.25 -20.20
C LYS A 189 -12.84 1.49 -21.16
N GLY A 190 -13.12 1.89 -22.40
CA GLY A 190 -12.09 2.26 -23.36
C GLY A 190 -11.34 3.51 -22.91
N MET A 191 -12.07 4.57 -22.58
CA MET A 191 -11.50 5.82 -22.07
C MET A 191 -10.72 5.63 -20.77
N GLU A 192 -11.25 4.82 -19.84
CA GLU A 192 -10.60 4.52 -18.56
C GLU A 192 -9.21 3.89 -18.74
N TYR A 193 -9.09 2.95 -19.68
CA TYR A 193 -7.90 2.11 -19.85
C TYR A 193 -7.10 2.38 -21.13
N ALA A 194 -7.46 3.40 -21.93
CA ALA A 194 -6.81 3.73 -23.20
C ALA A 194 -5.29 3.91 -23.06
N HIS A 195 -4.86 4.55 -21.97
CA HIS A 195 -3.46 4.79 -21.65
C HIS A 195 -2.59 3.53 -21.59
N LEU A 196 -3.18 2.33 -21.39
CA LEU A 196 -2.45 1.06 -21.41
C LEU A 196 -1.99 0.65 -22.82
N LEU A 197 -2.57 1.25 -23.84
CA LEU A 197 -2.32 0.98 -25.26
C LEU A 197 -1.66 2.17 -25.98
N ASP A 198 -1.21 3.18 -25.22
CA ASP A 198 -0.55 4.36 -25.80
C ASP A 198 0.71 3.96 -26.58
N GLY A 199 0.79 4.46 -27.83
CA GLY A 199 1.91 4.17 -28.74
C GLY A 199 1.84 2.81 -29.43
N MET A 200 0.73 2.06 -29.32
CA MET A 200 0.52 0.80 -30.05
C MET A 200 -0.28 1.03 -31.32
N ASP A 201 0.27 0.63 -32.47
CA ASP A 201 -0.42 0.66 -33.78
C ASP A 201 -1.32 -0.56 -34.00
N SER A 202 -1.03 -1.65 -33.30
CA SER A 202 -1.79 -2.90 -33.33
C SER A 202 -2.10 -3.36 -31.91
N VAL A 203 -3.28 -3.95 -31.72
CA VAL A 203 -3.80 -4.37 -30.42
C VAL A 203 -4.17 -5.85 -30.40
N PRO A 204 -4.18 -6.53 -29.24
CA PRO A 204 -4.53 -7.94 -29.19
C PRO A 204 -6.04 -8.12 -29.20
N VAL A 205 -6.54 -9.06 -29.98
CA VAL A 205 -7.94 -9.53 -29.90
C VAL A 205 -7.98 -11.05 -29.83
N ILE A 206 -9.01 -11.57 -29.18
CA ILE A 206 -9.33 -12.99 -29.11
C ILE A 206 -10.59 -13.23 -29.93
N GLU A 207 -10.51 -14.14 -30.90
CA GLU A 207 -11.58 -14.49 -31.83
C GLU A 207 -11.97 -15.97 -31.70
N ASP A 208 -13.23 -16.25 -31.98
CA ASP A 208 -13.75 -17.61 -32.13
C ASP A 208 -13.59 -18.13 -33.57
N ALA A 209 -13.96 -19.38 -33.83
CA ALA A 209 -13.84 -20.03 -35.13
C ALA A 209 -14.67 -19.37 -36.24
N VAL A 210 -15.68 -18.57 -35.87
CA VAL A 210 -16.55 -17.83 -36.79
C VAL A 210 -15.99 -16.43 -37.06
N GLY A 211 -14.89 -16.05 -36.40
CA GLY A 211 -14.25 -14.74 -36.53
C GLY A 211 -14.92 -13.65 -35.68
N ARG A 212 -15.72 -14.02 -34.68
CA ARG A 212 -16.32 -13.05 -33.75
C ARG A 212 -15.31 -12.74 -32.63
N VAL A 213 -15.10 -11.46 -32.35
CA VAL A 213 -14.20 -11.00 -31.28
C VAL A 213 -14.86 -11.20 -29.92
N LEU A 214 -14.39 -12.18 -29.15
CA LEU A 214 -14.87 -12.39 -27.77
C LEU A 214 -14.22 -11.43 -26.77
N SER A 215 -12.97 -11.02 -27.00
CA SER A 215 -12.23 -10.16 -26.08
C SER A 215 -11.28 -9.24 -26.83
N PHE A 216 -11.24 -7.97 -26.41
CA PHE A 216 -10.21 -6.99 -26.75
C PHE A 216 -9.44 -6.62 -25.46
N PRO A 217 -8.44 -7.43 -25.06
CA PRO A 217 -7.70 -7.15 -23.84
C PRO A 217 -6.78 -5.92 -23.96
N PRO A 218 -6.53 -5.19 -22.86
CA PRO A 218 -7.14 -5.32 -21.53
C PRO A 218 -8.47 -4.55 -21.35
N ILE A 219 -9.12 -4.16 -22.45
CA ILE A 219 -10.14 -3.11 -22.45
C ILE A 219 -11.53 -3.67 -22.18
N ILE A 220 -12.06 -4.50 -23.08
CA ILE A 220 -13.48 -4.87 -23.06
C ILE A 220 -13.74 -6.20 -23.79
N ASN A 221 -14.79 -6.90 -23.37
CA ASN A 221 -15.27 -8.12 -24.01
C ASN A 221 -16.29 -7.81 -25.11
N GLY A 222 -16.56 -8.79 -25.98
CA GLY A 222 -17.63 -8.72 -26.98
C GLY A 222 -19.01 -8.97 -26.37
N SER A 223 -20.04 -8.25 -26.83
CA SER A 223 -21.40 -8.32 -26.28
C SER A 223 -22.05 -9.70 -26.34
N HIS A 224 -21.76 -10.48 -27.39
CA HIS A 224 -22.31 -11.83 -27.57
C HIS A 224 -21.84 -12.84 -26.52
N THR A 225 -20.79 -12.50 -25.75
CA THR A 225 -20.15 -13.38 -24.76
C THR A 225 -20.54 -13.06 -23.33
N THR A 226 -21.48 -12.12 -23.16
CA THR A 226 -21.96 -11.64 -21.87
C THR A 226 -22.43 -12.80 -21.01
N VAL A 227 -21.95 -12.84 -19.76
CA VAL A 227 -22.48 -13.73 -18.74
C VAL A 227 -23.90 -13.29 -18.39
N VAL A 228 -24.85 -14.21 -18.51
CA VAL A 228 -26.26 -14.00 -18.22
C VAL A 228 -26.73 -15.02 -17.18
N GLU A 229 -27.94 -14.85 -16.64
CA GLU A 229 -28.50 -15.76 -15.62
C GLU A 229 -28.51 -17.25 -16.05
N SER A 230 -28.60 -17.53 -17.36
CA SER A 230 -28.58 -18.90 -17.89
C SER A 230 -27.18 -19.48 -18.05
N THR A 231 -26.11 -18.70 -17.87
CA THR A 231 -24.74 -19.14 -18.05
C THR A 231 -24.31 -20.07 -16.92
N THR A 232 -23.99 -21.32 -17.26
CA THR A 232 -23.44 -22.33 -16.32
C THR A 232 -22.05 -22.79 -16.71
N ASP A 233 -21.64 -22.50 -17.94
CA ASP A 233 -20.38 -22.91 -18.55
C ASP A 233 -19.61 -21.65 -18.94
N PHE A 234 -18.38 -21.54 -18.47
CA PHE A 234 -17.58 -20.33 -18.56
C PHE A 234 -16.29 -20.59 -19.35
N LEU A 235 -15.94 -19.69 -20.26
CA LEU A 235 -14.58 -19.54 -20.73
C LEU A 235 -13.94 -18.38 -20.00
N ILE A 236 -12.75 -18.61 -19.44
CA ILE A 236 -11.95 -17.58 -18.79
C ILE A 236 -10.69 -17.39 -19.62
N ASP A 237 -10.42 -16.16 -20.04
CA ASP A 237 -9.12 -15.77 -20.59
C ASP A 237 -8.40 -14.84 -19.61
N VAL A 238 -7.08 -14.99 -19.52
CA VAL A 238 -6.24 -14.05 -18.78
C VAL A 238 -5.04 -13.68 -19.62
N THR A 239 -4.89 -12.38 -19.86
CA THR A 239 -3.83 -11.84 -20.72
C THR A 239 -3.02 -10.78 -20.00
N GLY A 240 -1.73 -10.67 -20.29
CA GLY A 240 -0.89 -9.71 -19.59
C GLY A 240 0.59 -9.74 -19.93
N TRP A 241 1.36 -9.10 -19.04
CA TRP A 241 2.81 -9.00 -19.10
C TRP A 241 3.50 -9.85 -18.03
N ASP A 242 2.83 -10.11 -16.91
CA ASP A 242 3.39 -10.88 -15.81
C ASP A 242 2.81 -12.31 -15.77
N PRO A 243 3.62 -13.35 -16.02
CA PRO A 243 3.14 -14.73 -16.05
C PRO A 243 2.50 -15.19 -14.73
N ARG A 244 3.05 -14.75 -13.59
CA ARG A 244 2.57 -15.19 -12.27
C ARG A 244 1.24 -14.54 -11.92
N ALA A 245 1.07 -13.26 -12.22
CA ALA A 245 -0.18 -12.54 -12.03
C ALA A 245 -1.27 -13.16 -12.92
N CYS A 246 -0.95 -13.48 -14.17
CA CYS A 246 -1.90 -14.14 -15.07
C CYS A 246 -2.28 -15.55 -14.57
N GLU A 247 -1.30 -16.36 -14.16
CA GLU A 247 -1.52 -17.72 -13.64
C GLU A 247 -2.39 -17.68 -12.37
N ALA A 248 -2.03 -16.83 -11.40
CA ALA A 248 -2.77 -16.69 -10.15
C ALA A 248 -4.19 -16.17 -10.39
N SER A 249 -4.37 -15.13 -11.22
CA SER A 249 -5.70 -14.61 -11.55
C SER A 249 -6.58 -15.66 -12.24
N LEU A 250 -6.04 -16.43 -13.19
CA LEU A 250 -6.80 -17.50 -13.85
C LEU A 250 -7.21 -18.57 -12.84
N LEU A 251 -6.25 -19.05 -12.04
CA LEU A 251 -6.51 -20.10 -11.05
C LEU A 251 -7.50 -19.66 -9.98
N LEU A 252 -7.48 -18.41 -9.51
CA LEU A 252 -8.42 -17.90 -8.51
C LEU A 252 -9.86 -17.84 -9.03
N ILE A 253 -10.07 -17.43 -10.28
CA ILE A 253 -11.41 -17.47 -10.89
C ILE A 253 -11.85 -18.93 -11.09
N CYS A 254 -10.98 -19.80 -11.63
CA CYS A 254 -11.31 -21.22 -11.77
C CYS A 254 -11.62 -21.88 -10.42
N LEU A 255 -10.88 -21.51 -9.37
CA LEU A 255 -11.08 -22.00 -8.00
C LEU A 255 -12.45 -21.59 -7.48
N ALA A 256 -12.84 -20.32 -7.64
CA ALA A 256 -14.14 -19.83 -7.21
C ALA A 256 -15.28 -20.62 -7.89
N LEU A 257 -15.19 -20.82 -9.21
CA LEU A 257 -16.20 -21.59 -9.96
C LEU A 257 -16.18 -23.09 -9.60
N HIS A 258 -15.01 -23.66 -9.29
CA HIS A 258 -14.86 -25.04 -8.86
C HIS A 258 -15.51 -25.31 -7.50
N GLU A 259 -15.38 -24.40 -6.55
CA GLU A 259 -16.04 -24.49 -5.23
C GLU A 259 -17.58 -24.50 -5.33
N ARG A 260 -18.12 -24.02 -6.46
CA ARG A 260 -19.53 -24.14 -6.82
C ARG A 260 -19.88 -25.40 -7.62
N GLY A 261 -18.97 -26.37 -7.68
CA GLY A 261 -19.15 -27.66 -8.35
C GLY A 261 -18.72 -27.68 -9.82
N GLY A 262 -18.16 -26.57 -10.31
CA GLY A 262 -17.65 -26.48 -11.67
C GLY A 262 -16.52 -27.46 -11.94
N THR A 263 -16.56 -28.11 -13.10
CA THR A 263 -15.44 -28.92 -13.60
C THR A 263 -14.50 -28.03 -14.41
N VAL A 264 -13.26 -27.86 -13.94
CA VAL A 264 -12.23 -27.09 -14.65
C VAL A 264 -11.59 -27.96 -15.73
N GLU A 265 -11.59 -27.47 -16.97
CA GLU A 265 -11.00 -28.09 -18.14
C GLU A 265 -9.84 -27.24 -18.67
N SER A 266 -8.74 -27.91 -19.02
CA SER A 266 -7.61 -27.26 -19.66
C SER A 266 -7.87 -26.98 -21.14
N VAL A 267 -7.34 -25.86 -21.63
CA VAL A 267 -7.30 -25.48 -23.04
C VAL A 267 -5.89 -25.76 -23.56
N ARG A 268 -5.79 -26.40 -24.73
CA ARG A 268 -4.52 -26.60 -25.42
C ARG A 268 -4.11 -25.31 -26.11
N MET A 269 -3.05 -24.68 -25.61
CA MET A 269 -2.55 -23.39 -26.04
C MET A 269 -1.32 -23.55 -26.94
N THR A 270 -1.17 -22.68 -27.94
CA THR A 270 0.11 -22.44 -28.62
C THR A 270 0.58 -21.03 -28.29
N SER A 271 1.73 -20.88 -27.62
CA SER A 271 2.28 -19.56 -27.27
C SER A 271 2.76 -18.80 -28.52
N ALA A 272 2.97 -17.49 -28.39
CA ALA A 272 3.57 -16.66 -29.44
C ALA A 272 5.01 -17.09 -29.84
N SER A 273 5.63 -18.01 -29.09
CA SER A 273 6.92 -18.63 -29.43
C SER A 273 6.77 -19.99 -30.13
N GLY A 274 5.55 -20.41 -30.45
CA GLY A 274 5.23 -21.72 -31.03
C GLY A 274 5.26 -22.89 -30.04
N LYS A 275 5.35 -22.64 -28.72
CA LYS A 275 5.36 -23.71 -27.72
C LYS A 275 3.93 -24.15 -27.41
N VAL A 276 3.66 -25.45 -27.51
CA VAL A 276 2.37 -26.04 -27.12
C VAL A 276 2.38 -26.37 -25.62
N PHE A 277 1.33 -25.99 -24.92
CA PHE A 277 1.13 -26.28 -23.49
C PHE A 277 -0.37 -26.37 -23.15
N GLN A 278 -0.70 -26.84 -21.94
CA GLN A 278 -2.06 -26.83 -21.41
C GLN A 278 -2.20 -25.74 -20.35
N SER A 279 -3.33 -25.05 -20.36
CA SER A 279 -3.69 -24.03 -19.37
C SER A 279 -5.09 -24.32 -18.84
N PRO A 280 -5.37 -24.23 -17.52
CA PRO A 280 -4.42 -23.89 -16.46
C PRO A 280 -3.62 -25.12 -16.00
N ASP A 281 -2.49 -24.88 -15.32
CA ASP A 281 -1.77 -25.91 -14.56
C ASP A 281 -2.30 -25.93 -13.12
N GLY A 282 -3.11 -26.95 -12.79
CA GLY A 282 -3.70 -27.10 -11.46
C GLY A 282 -2.78 -27.73 -10.40
N SER A 283 -1.55 -28.11 -10.76
CA SER A 283 -0.63 -28.78 -9.83
C SER A 283 -0.14 -27.85 -8.71
N ALA A 284 0.30 -28.42 -7.59
CA ALA A 284 0.94 -27.66 -6.54
C ALA A 284 2.34 -27.19 -6.96
N ARG A 285 2.78 -26.05 -6.43
CA ARG A 285 4.14 -25.56 -6.60
C ARG A 285 5.01 -26.07 -5.45
N ARG A 286 6.19 -26.61 -5.78
CA ARG A 286 7.17 -27.04 -4.77
C ARG A 286 8.10 -25.91 -4.38
N HIS A 287 8.32 -25.80 -3.09
CA HIS A 287 9.23 -24.86 -2.46
C HIS A 287 10.20 -25.59 -1.51
N HIS A 288 11.38 -25.01 -1.31
CA HIS A 288 12.37 -25.51 -0.37
C HIS A 288 12.54 -24.50 0.76
N LEU A 289 12.35 -24.96 2.00
CA LEU A 289 12.57 -24.17 3.20
C LEU A 289 13.77 -24.75 3.98
N PRO A 290 14.89 -24.02 4.08
CA PRO A 290 15.99 -24.42 4.96
C PRO A 290 15.52 -24.49 6.42
N ALA A 291 15.74 -25.62 7.10
CA ALA A 291 15.33 -25.79 8.49
C ALA A 291 16.00 -24.72 9.40
N GLY A 292 17.26 -24.40 9.14
CA GLY A 292 17.99 -23.38 9.89
C GLY A 292 17.41 -21.96 9.75
N LEU A 293 16.72 -21.64 8.64
CA LEU A 293 16.00 -20.37 8.51
C LEU A 293 14.79 -20.35 9.46
N LEU A 294 13.97 -21.40 9.38
CA LEU A 294 12.77 -21.56 10.20
C LEU A 294 13.10 -21.45 11.69
N GLU A 295 14.10 -22.20 12.15
CA GLU A 295 14.47 -22.25 13.58
C GLU A 295 15.04 -20.92 14.09
N ARG A 296 15.84 -20.22 13.27
CA ARG A 296 16.42 -18.94 13.68
C ARG A 296 15.37 -17.84 13.78
N ILE A 297 14.41 -17.83 12.87
CA ILE A 297 13.35 -16.81 12.85
C ILE A 297 12.32 -17.09 13.94
N LEU A 298 11.89 -18.35 14.11
CA LEU A 298 10.87 -18.72 15.10
C LEU A 298 11.45 -19.02 16.49
N GLY A 299 12.77 -18.96 16.65
CA GLY A 299 13.43 -19.02 17.95
C GLY A 299 13.58 -20.42 18.55
N GLY A 300 13.43 -21.49 17.77
CA GLY A 300 13.57 -22.86 18.26
C GLY A 300 13.30 -23.95 17.22
N HIS A 301 13.60 -25.20 17.59
CA HIS A 301 13.28 -26.37 16.78
C HIS A 301 11.77 -26.59 16.70
N ILE A 302 11.27 -26.90 15.51
CA ILE A 302 9.86 -27.22 15.27
C ILE A 302 9.78 -28.60 14.64
N ASP A 303 9.09 -29.52 15.32
CA ASP A 303 8.92 -30.88 14.85
C ASP A 303 8.20 -30.94 13.50
N SER A 304 8.57 -31.90 12.65
CA SER A 304 7.98 -32.05 11.31
C SER A 304 6.46 -32.26 11.33
N SER A 305 5.91 -32.88 12.38
CA SER A 305 4.45 -33.04 12.54
C SER A 305 3.75 -31.70 12.78
N ARG A 306 4.37 -30.81 13.57
CA ARG A 306 3.87 -29.46 13.85
C ARG A 306 3.98 -28.58 12.60
N ILE A 307 5.07 -28.69 11.85
CA ILE A 307 5.23 -28.03 10.54
C ILE A 307 4.15 -28.50 9.57
N ALA A 308 3.93 -29.81 9.45
CA ALA A 308 2.91 -30.37 8.56
C ALA A 308 1.51 -29.86 8.92
N SER A 309 1.12 -29.91 10.19
CA SER A 309 -0.19 -29.41 10.64
C SER A 309 -0.38 -27.91 10.38
N ALA A 310 0.67 -27.11 10.60
CA ALA A 310 0.63 -25.67 10.33
C ALA A 310 0.42 -25.39 8.84
N LEU A 311 1.17 -26.07 7.97
CA LEU A 311 1.04 -25.93 6.52
C LEU A 311 -0.33 -26.42 6.03
N GLU A 312 -0.84 -27.53 6.56
CA GLU A 312 -2.19 -28.04 6.22
C GLU A 312 -3.29 -27.03 6.58
N ARG A 313 -3.17 -26.33 7.73
CA ARG A 313 -4.08 -25.23 8.11
C ARG A 313 -4.02 -24.07 7.12
N MET A 314 -2.85 -23.81 6.54
CA MET A 314 -2.63 -22.77 5.53
C MET A 314 -2.88 -23.22 4.08
N GLY A 315 -3.42 -24.43 3.87
CA GLY A 315 -3.74 -24.97 2.56
C GLY A 315 -2.55 -25.52 1.77
N GLY A 316 -1.42 -25.75 2.46
CA GLY A 316 -0.21 -26.38 1.95
C GLY A 316 -0.02 -27.83 2.40
N ARG A 317 1.14 -28.40 2.05
CA ARG A 317 1.54 -29.74 2.49
C ARG A 317 3.05 -29.85 2.64
N LEU A 318 3.50 -30.43 3.76
CA LEU A 318 4.88 -30.91 3.89
C LEU A 318 5.02 -32.23 3.13
N VAL A 319 5.84 -32.25 2.07
CA VAL A 319 6.09 -33.47 1.27
C VAL A 319 7.09 -34.37 1.97
N GLU A 320 8.24 -33.80 2.33
CA GLU A 320 9.32 -34.51 3.02
C GLU A 320 10.29 -33.52 3.67
N SER A 321 11.07 -34.03 4.63
CA SER A 321 12.25 -33.35 5.18
C SER A 321 13.47 -34.17 4.78
N ARG A 322 14.41 -33.58 4.04
CA ARG A 322 15.58 -34.30 3.51
C ARG A 322 16.84 -33.43 3.56
N THR A 323 17.98 -34.08 3.40
CA THR A 323 19.25 -33.37 3.22
C THR A 323 19.33 -32.72 1.84
N ALA A 324 19.77 -31.47 1.79
CA ALA A 324 20.02 -30.75 0.55
C ALA A 324 21.17 -31.40 -0.23
N THR A 325 20.88 -31.80 -1.46
CA THR A 325 21.82 -32.40 -2.42
C THR A 325 22.36 -31.38 -3.42
N GLU A 326 21.71 -30.23 -3.52
CA GLU A 326 22.01 -29.13 -4.43
C GLU A 326 22.05 -27.83 -3.64
N GLY A 327 22.81 -26.84 -4.13
CA GLY A 327 23.01 -25.56 -3.45
C GLY A 327 24.50 -25.21 -3.30
N PRO A 328 24.82 -24.07 -2.67
CA PRO A 328 26.20 -23.71 -2.38
C PRO A 328 26.82 -24.72 -1.40
N ARG A 329 28.16 -24.82 -1.41
CA ARG A 329 28.87 -25.62 -0.38
C ARG A 329 28.79 -25.01 1.02
N LYS A 330 28.50 -23.71 1.10
CA LYS A 330 28.38 -22.94 2.33
C LYS A 330 27.30 -21.88 2.13
N ALA A 331 26.36 -21.78 3.06
CA ALA A 331 25.35 -20.74 3.05
C ALA A 331 25.99 -19.37 3.34
N GLU A 332 25.71 -18.38 2.50
CA GLU A 332 26.09 -16.98 2.74
C GLU A 332 24.93 -16.19 3.34
N ARG A 333 23.70 -16.59 3.01
CA ARG A 333 22.44 -16.02 3.50
C ARG A 333 21.68 -17.08 4.27
N TRP A 334 20.78 -16.66 5.16
CA TRP A 334 19.99 -17.62 5.96
C TRP A 334 19.01 -18.43 5.11
N ALA A 335 18.58 -17.91 3.96
CA ALA A 335 17.69 -18.60 3.03
C ALA A 335 18.41 -19.56 2.08
N ASP A 336 19.74 -19.59 2.09
CA ASP A 336 20.50 -20.55 1.30
C ASP A 336 20.45 -21.93 1.98
N ALA A 337 20.12 -22.97 1.21
CA ALA A 337 20.33 -24.35 1.64
C ALA A 337 21.69 -24.82 1.15
N ALA A 338 22.68 -24.97 2.04
CA ALA A 338 23.96 -25.54 1.66
C ALA A 338 23.86 -27.07 1.51
N ILE A 339 24.72 -27.66 0.69
CA ILE A 339 24.78 -29.13 0.55
C ILE A 339 25.09 -29.75 1.92
N GLY A 340 24.21 -30.64 2.38
CA GLY A 340 24.29 -31.24 3.72
C GLY A 340 23.31 -30.66 4.74
N ASP A 341 22.71 -29.49 4.47
CA ASP A 341 21.71 -28.89 5.35
C ASP A 341 20.37 -29.64 5.29
N LEU A 342 19.59 -29.59 6.36
CA LEU A 342 18.21 -30.07 6.36
C LEU A 342 17.30 -29.07 5.64
N ILE A 343 16.50 -29.56 4.70
CA ILE A 343 15.47 -28.79 4.00
C ILE A 343 14.11 -29.46 4.12
N HIS A 344 13.07 -28.64 4.24
CA HIS A 344 11.68 -29.05 4.13
C HIS A 344 11.19 -28.78 2.71
N VAL A 345 10.71 -29.82 2.04
CA VAL A 345 10.07 -29.72 0.71
C VAL A 345 8.58 -29.53 0.94
N ILE A 346 8.08 -28.36 0.53
CA ILE A 346 6.71 -27.91 0.81
C ILE A 346 5.98 -27.72 -0.52
N GLU A 347 4.74 -28.19 -0.60
CA GLU A 347 3.83 -27.93 -1.71
C GLU A 347 2.79 -26.90 -1.30
N MET A 348 2.71 -25.81 -2.06
CA MET A 348 1.72 -24.74 -1.89
C MET A 348 0.91 -24.55 -3.17
N PRO A 349 -0.34 -24.06 -3.08
CA PRO A 349 -1.13 -23.79 -4.27
C PRO A 349 -0.51 -22.73 -5.18
N ARG A 350 -0.62 -22.90 -6.50
CA ARG A 350 -0.06 -21.94 -7.48
C ARG A 350 -0.71 -20.57 -7.46
N TRP A 351 -1.95 -20.47 -6.98
CA TRP A 351 -2.65 -19.19 -6.83
C TRP A 351 -2.15 -18.36 -5.63
N ARG A 352 -1.31 -18.91 -4.75
CA ARG A 352 -0.62 -18.16 -3.69
C ARG A 352 0.51 -17.32 -4.30
N PHE A 353 0.12 -16.18 -4.84
CA PHE A 353 1.00 -15.25 -5.54
C PHE A 353 2.08 -14.65 -4.62
N ASP A 354 1.76 -14.53 -3.34
CA ASP A 354 2.56 -13.98 -2.24
C ASP A 354 3.82 -14.77 -1.89
N LEU A 355 3.89 -16.07 -2.22
CA LEU A 355 5.04 -16.90 -1.91
C LEU A 355 6.19 -16.64 -2.89
N LEU A 356 7.10 -15.74 -2.53
CA LEU A 356 8.24 -15.28 -3.33
C LEU A 356 9.58 -15.82 -2.82
N HIS A 357 9.69 -16.07 -1.52
CA HIS A 357 10.93 -16.33 -0.82
C HIS A 357 10.69 -17.35 0.32
N PRO A 358 11.71 -18.13 0.76
CA PRO A 358 11.55 -19.08 1.86
C PRO A 358 11.07 -18.46 3.18
N ILE A 359 11.24 -17.14 3.38
CA ILE A 359 10.71 -16.45 4.57
C ILE A 359 9.18 -16.43 4.59
N ASP A 360 8.54 -16.39 3.43
CA ASP A 360 7.08 -16.41 3.34
C ASP A 360 6.55 -17.78 3.81
N LEU A 361 7.31 -18.86 3.59
CA LEU A 361 6.98 -20.18 4.15
C LEU A 361 7.20 -20.25 5.66
N VAL A 362 8.13 -19.47 6.21
CA VAL A 362 8.28 -19.34 7.66
C VAL A 362 7.06 -18.65 8.26
N GLU A 363 6.54 -17.63 7.58
CA GLU A 363 5.28 -16.98 7.94
C GLU A 363 4.10 -17.96 7.85
N GLU A 364 4.01 -18.79 6.81
CA GLU A 364 2.96 -19.83 6.72
C GLU A 364 3.01 -20.79 7.91
N VAL A 365 4.21 -21.22 8.31
CA VAL A 365 4.37 -22.10 9.48
C VAL A 365 4.02 -21.35 10.78
N ALA A 366 4.44 -20.09 10.93
CA ALA A 366 4.13 -19.28 12.12
C ALA A 366 2.63 -19.04 12.27
N THR A 367 1.97 -18.61 11.20
CA THR A 367 0.54 -18.34 11.12
C THR A 367 -0.27 -19.62 11.33
N GLY A 368 0.13 -20.72 10.69
CA GLY A 368 -0.51 -22.02 10.87
C GLY A 368 -0.34 -22.60 12.28
N ILE A 369 0.74 -22.26 13.01
CA ILE A 369 0.88 -22.57 14.43
C ILE A 369 0.00 -21.64 15.28
N GLY A 370 -0.07 -20.36 14.90
CA GLY A 370 -0.67 -19.27 15.66
C GLY A 370 0.36 -18.56 16.52
N TYR A 371 0.45 -17.23 16.39
CA TYR A 371 1.48 -16.41 17.04
C TYR A 371 1.51 -16.58 18.57
N GLU A 372 0.35 -16.66 19.21
CA GLU A 372 0.21 -16.88 20.66
C GLU A 372 0.83 -18.21 21.15
N SER A 373 1.05 -19.17 20.25
CA SER A 373 1.62 -20.49 20.56
C SER A 373 3.14 -20.58 20.32
N LEU A 374 3.80 -19.50 19.88
CA LEU A 374 5.25 -19.47 19.64
C LEU A 374 6.07 -19.14 20.90
N GLY A 375 5.43 -18.63 21.96
CA GLY A 375 6.08 -18.22 23.21
C GLY A 375 6.75 -16.85 23.13
N GLU A 376 7.39 -16.43 24.23
CA GLU A 376 8.07 -15.14 24.34
C GLU A 376 9.58 -15.31 24.48
N ALA A 377 10.35 -14.41 23.86
CA ALA A 377 11.80 -14.33 24.01
C ALA A 377 12.25 -12.88 24.11
N THR A 378 13.28 -12.62 24.92
CA THR A 378 13.93 -11.31 25.01
C THR A 378 15.30 -11.34 24.35
N SER A 379 15.72 -10.21 23.78
CA SER A 379 17.06 -10.08 23.21
C SER A 379 18.12 -10.32 24.30
N THR A 380 19.06 -11.22 24.02
CA THR A 380 20.23 -11.45 24.88
C THR A 380 21.32 -10.38 24.71
N LEU A 381 21.16 -9.49 23.74
CA LEU A 381 22.12 -8.45 23.42
C LEU A 381 21.88 -7.20 24.28
N ALA A 382 22.84 -6.89 25.16
CA ALA A 382 22.88 -5.63 25.91
C ALA A 382 23.69 -4.59 25.12
N LEU A 383 23.02 -3.56 24.58
CA LEU A 383 23.65 -2.41 23.93
C LEU A 383 23.40 -1.13 24.74
N GLU A 384 24.43 -0.31 24.90
CA GLU A 384 24.30 1.02 25.49
C GLU A 384 23.76 2.02 24.48
N GLY A 385 22.69 2.73 24.84
CA GLY A 385 22.17 3.84 24.04
C GLY A 385 23.03 5.09 24.20
N LYS A 386 23.38 5.75 23.10
CA LYS A 386 24.02 7.07 23.10
C LYS A 386 23.01 8.14 22.65
N PRO A 387 22.81 9.23 23.42
CA PRO A 387 21.94 10.32 22.98
C PRO A 387 22.51 11.00 21.74
N LEU A 388 21.63 11.57 20.91
CA LEU A 388 22.06 12.41 19.80
C LEU A 388 22.74 13.67 20.35
N ALA A 389 23.80 14.15 19.71
CA ALA A 389 24.57 15.31 20.15
C ALA A 389 23.70 16.56 20.39
N ARG A 390 22.63 16.73 19.59
CA ARG A 390 21.68 17.86 19.70
C ARG A 390 20.68 17.76 20.85
N SER A 391 20.45 16.57 21.42
CA SER A 391 19.36 16.34 22.38
C SER A 391 19.54 17.18 23.65
N ALA A 392 20.77 17.35 24.12
CA ALA A 392 21.07 18.16 25.29
C ALA A 392 20.75 19.64 25.04
N LEU A 393 21.16 20.19 23.90
CA LEU A 393 20.89 21.58 23.52
C LEU A 393 19.39 21.86 23.36
N VAL A 394 18.67 21.01 22.61
CA VAL A 394 17.21 21.17 22.40
C VAL A 394 16.47 21.14 23.73
N ARG A 395 16.84 20.24 24.65
CA ARG A 395 16.25 20.20 25.99
C ARG A 395 16.47 21.51 26.75
N ARG A 396 17.69 22.06 26.74
CA ARG A 396 18.02 23.31 27.44
C ARG A 396 17.30 24.52 26.85
N ILE A 397 17.17 24.58 25.52
CA ILE A 397 16.37 25.60 24.83
C ILE A 397 14.92 25.55 25.33
N ASN A 398 14.32 24.36 25.31
CA ASN A 398 12.93 24.17 25.74
C ASN A 398 12.74 24.48 27.23
N GLU A 399 13.66 24.06 28.10
CA GLU A 399 13.64 24.36 29.54
C GLU A 399 13.74 25.86 29.80
N SER A 400 14.62 26.58 29.10
CA SER A 400 14.76 28.03 29.23
C SER A 400 13.47 28.76 28.84
N LEU A 401 12.92 28.49 27.66
CA LEU A 401 11.68 29.14 27.21
C LEU A 401 10.47 28.78 28.09
N SER A 402 10.37 27.51 28.52
CA SER A 402 9.30 27.06 29.42
C SER A 402 9.39 27.70 30.81
N SER A 403 10.60 27.93 31.32
CA SER A 403 10.82 28.62 32.61
C SER A 403 10.32 30.07 32.61
N GLN A 404 10.18 30.66 31.42
CA GLN A 404 9.62 32.01 31.20
C GLN A 404 8.08 32.00 31.07
N GLY A 405 7.44 30.85 31.30
CA GLY A 405 5.99 30.67 31.17
C GLY A 405 5.52 30.63 29.71
N ILE A 406 6.39 30.22 28.77
CA ILE A 406 6.06 30.07 27.36
C ILE A 406 5.74 28.60 27.08
N GLN A 407 4.54 28.31 26.59
CA GLN A 407 4.06 26.95 26.39
C GLN A 407 4.67 26.32 25.13
N GLN A 408 5.22 25.11 25.25
CA GLN A 408 5.69 24.35 24.10
C GLN A 408 4.51 23.88 23.24
N VAL A 409 4.62 24.08 21.93
CA VAL A 409 3.69 23.58 20.91
C VAL A 409 4.47 22.84 19.82
N GLN A 410 3.74 22.10 18.97
CA GLN A 410 4.29 21.46 17.78
C GLN A 410 3.35 21.74 16.61
N SER A 411 3.83 22.50 15.63
CA SER A 411 3.09 22.80 14.41
C SER A 411 3.52 21.92 13.24
N LEU A 412 2.75 21.96 12.15
CA LEU A 412 3.09 21.23 10.92
C LEU A 412 4.34 21.84 10.27
N THR A 413 5.20 20.98 9.72
CA THR A 413 6.32 21.39 8.85
C THR A 413 5.84 21.86 7.47
N LEU A 414 4.60 21.54 7.10
CA LEU A 414 3.97 21.95 5.84
C LEU A 414 3.50 23.40 5.92
N SER A 415 3.74 24.17 4.86
CA SER A 415 3.33 25.57 4.75
C SER A 415 3.18 25.98 3.28
N ASN A 416 3.12 27.29 3.02
CA ASN A 416 3.09 27.88 1.69
C ASN A 416 3.95 29.15 1.63
N ASP A 417 4.28 29.60 0.42
CA ASP A 417 5.13 30.78 0.19
C ASP A 417 4.55 32.06 0.81
N GLU A 418 3.23 32.23 0.76
CA GLU A 418 2.57 33.42 1.29
C GLU A 418 2.74 33.52 2.80
N VAL A 419 2.55 32.42 3.55
CA VAL A 419 2.73 32.40 5.01
C VAL A 419 4.20 32.52 5.41
N GLN A 420 5.11 31.80 4.75
CA GLN A 420 6.53 31.79 5.14
C GLN A 420 7.26 33.08 4.77
N PHE A 421 6.91 33.70 3.63
CA PHE A 421 7.69 34.80 3.05
C PHE A 421 6.84 36.07 2.88
N GLY A 422 5.69 35.97 2.18
CA GLY A 422 4.87 37.13 1.81
C GLY A 422 4.30 37.91 3.01
N ARG A 423 3.69 37.20 3.98
CA ARG A 423 3.16 37.81 5.20
C ARG A 423 4.27 38.28 6.13
N MET A 424 5.34 37.51 6.23
CA MET A 424 6.47 37.77 7.14
C MET A 424 7.45 38.84 6.65
N ARG A 425 7.41 39.19 5.36
CA ARG A 425 8.41 40.05 4.69
C ARG A 425 9.83 39.50 4.80
N TRP A 426 9.96 38.18 4.77
CA TRP A 426 11.24 37.51 4.59
C TRP A 426 11.40 37.13 3.12
N MET A 427 12.65 37.13 2.66
CA MET A 427 13.00 36.43 1.44
C MET A 427 13.29 34.97 1.78
N PRO A 428 13.06 34.03 0.84
CA PRO A 428 13.53 32.67 1.01
C PRO A 428 15.02 32.64 1.32
N ASP A 429 15.38 31.91 2.37
CA ASP A 429 16.78 31.63 2.66
C ASP A 429 17.18 30.40 1.84
N ASN A 430 17.85 30.68 0.72
CA ASN A 430 18.22 29.71 -0.31
C ASN A 430 17.03 28.92 -0.90
N ALA A 431 17.23 27.66 -1.29
CA ALA A 431 16.24 26.89 -2.04
C ALA A 431 15.04 26.44 -1.17
N VAL A 432 13.83 26.65 -1.70
CA VAL A 432 12.57 26.22 -1.09
C VAL A 432 12.22 24.81 -1.55
N THR A 433 11.90 23.92 -0.60
CA THR A 433 11.47 22.55 -0.90
C THR A 433 9.96 22.52 -1.16
N ARG A 434 9.57 22.16 -2.38
CA ARG A 434 8.18 22.18 -2.87
C ARG A 434 7.60 20.78 -3.02
N ILE A 435 6.31 20.64 -2.75
CA ILE A 435 5.56 19.41 -2.96
C ILE A 435 5.09 19.38 -4.42
N ALA A 436 5.35 18.28 -5.13
CA ALA A 436 5.02 18.18 -6.57
C ALA A 436 3.51 18.20 -6.86
N ASN A 437 2.73 17.46 -6.07
CA ASN A 437 1.27 17.36 -6.20
C ASN A 437 0.61 17.61 -4.83
N PRO A 438 0.58 18.87 -4.35
CA PRO A 438 0.02 19.19 -3.04
C PRO A 438 -1.51 18.98 -3.05
N ILE A 439 -2.05 18.39 -1.98
CA ILE A 439 -3.49 18.17 -1.83
C ILE A 439 -4.22 19.50 -1.58
N THR A 440 -3.57 20.46 -0.91
CA THR A 440 -4.15 21.76 -0.58
C THR A 440 -3.18 22.91 -0.91
N ASN A 441 -3.74 24.10 -1.15
CA ASN A 441 -2.94 25.31 -1.38
C ASN A 441 -2.17 25.77 -0.13
N ASP A 442 -2.62 25.36 1.05
CA ASP A 442 -1.99 25.71 2.32
C ASP A 442 -0.68 24.95 2.58
N HIS A 443 -0.51 23.79 1.95
CA HIS A 443 0.59 22.85 2.15
C HIS A 443 1.34 22.57 0.84
N THR A 444 1.97 23.61 0.29
CA THR A 444 2.69 23.55 -0.99
C THR A 444 4.21 23.44 -0.82
N ILE A 445 4.75 23.79 0.35
CA ILE A 445 6.18 23.77 0.66
C ILE A 445 6.46 23.20 2.06
N LEU A 446 7.71 22.85 2.32
CA LEU A 446 8.22 22.66 3.68
C LEU A 446 8.71 24.01 4.24
N ARG A 447 8.34 24.32 5.48
CA ARG A 447 8.66 25.60 6.14
C ARG A 447 10.17 25.83 6.26
N GLN A 448 10.59 27.09 6.15
CA GLN A 448 11.97 27.52 6.39
C GLN A 448 12.17 28.16 7.76
N SER A 449 11.09 28.59 8.42
CA SER A 449 11.09 29.21 9.75
C SER A 449 9.90 28.69 10.57
N VAL A 450 10.02 28.74 11.90
CA VAL A 450 8.99 28.24 12.83
C VAL A 450 7.99 29.34 13.20
N LEU A 451 8.45 30.58 13.35
CA LEU A 451 7.62 31.73 13.74
C LEU A 451 6.30 31.88 12.96
N PRO A 452 6.24 31.71 11.62
CA PRO A 452 4.99 31.89 10.88
C PRO A 452 3.92 30.89 11.33
N SER A 453 4.33 29.67 11.69
CA SER A 453 3.42 28.64 12.20
C SER A 453 2.90 29.00 13.61
N LEU A 454 3.74 29.60 14.46
CA LEU A 454 3.30 30.10 15.77
C LEU A 454 2.28 31.25 15.63
N LEU A 455 2.48 32.15 14.67
CA LEU A 455 1.51 33.22 14.39
C LEU A 455 0.18 32.67 13.88
N SER A 456 0.20 31.68 12.99
CA SER A 456 -1.01 30.97 12.56
C SER A 456 -1.73 30.28 13.71
N LEU A 457 -0.98 29.68 14.65
CA LEU A 457 -1.56 29.06 15.85
C LEU A 457 -2.22 30.10 16.74
N LEU A 458 -1.57 31.23 17.01
CA LEU A 458 -2.17 32.33 17.78
C LEU A 458 -3.42 32.88 17.09
N SER A 459 -3.42 32.96 15.75
CA SER A 459 -4.59 33.42 14.98
C SER A 459 -5.80 32.50 15.16
N ALA A 460 -5.59 31.18 15.11
CA ALA A 460 -6.63 30.19 15.36
C ALA A 460 -7.18 30.26 16.80
N ASN A 461 -6.35 30.72 17.75
CA ASN A 461 -6.67 30.80 19.18
C ASN A 461 -7.02 32.21 19.67
N GLN A 462 -7.27 33.17 18.77
CA GLN A 462 -7.54 34.57 19.13
C GLN A 462 -8.75 34.79 20.07
N HIS A 463 -9.62 33.79 20.19
CA HIS A 463 -10.82 33.81 21.03
C HIS A 463 -10.53 33.42 22.50
N HIS A 464 -9.33 32.91 22.79
CA HIS A 464 -8.88 32.61 24.15
C HIS A 464 -8.29 33.84 24.84
N GLU A 465 -8.32 33.84 26.17
CA GLU A 465 -7.81 34.94 27.00
C GLU A 465 -6.31 35.18 26.80
N LEU A 466 -5.93 36.45 26.92
CA LEU A 466 -4.52 36.88 26.94
C LEU A 466 -3.99 36.83 28.38
N PRO A 467 -2.66 36.66 28.57
CA PRO A 467 -1.63 36.51 27.54
C PRO A 467 -1.57 35.10 26.96
N GLN A 468 -1.30 34.99 25.66
CA GLN A 468 -0.99 33.71 25.01
C GLN A 468 0.50 33.67 24.66
N ARG A 469 1.23 32.67 25.14
CA ARG A 469 2.68 32.56 24.97
C ARG A 469 3.03 31.16 24.50
N VAL A 470 3.53 31.05 23.27
CA VAL A 470 3.87 29.76 22.65
C VAL A 470 5.29 29.73 22.13
N GLN A 471 5.91 28.56 22.17
CA GLN A 471 7.24 28.30 21.63
C GLN A 471 7.30 26.96 20.92
N GLU A 472 8.17 26.85 19.94
CA GLU A 472 8.49 25.60 19.29
C GLU A 472 9.97 25.56 18.91
N CYS A 473 10.64 24.46 19.25
CA CYS A 473 11.94 24.07 18.73
C CYS A 473 11.74 22.85 17.83
N GLY A 474 11.88 23.02 16.52
CA GLY A 474 11.46 22.03 15.54
C GLY A 474 12.21 22.09 14.21
N GLU A 475 11.93 21.10 13.36
CA GLU A 475 12.58 20.99 12.06
C GLU A 475 12.03 21.99 11.05
N VAL A 476 12.95 22.54 10.26
CA VAL A 476 12.71 23.34 9.05
C VAL A 476 13.54 22.75 7.91
N VAL A 477 13.22 23.10 6.67
CA VAL A 477 13.97 22.60 5.50
C VAL A 477 14.51 23.77 4.70
N ARG A 478 15.83 23.90 4.65
CA ARG A 478 16.56 24.88 3.83
C ARG A 478 17.54 24.12 2.94
N ASP A 479 17.60 24.46 1.65
CA ASP A 479 18.44 23.75 0.66
C ASP A 479 18.21 22.23 0.62
N HIS A 480 16.94 21.83 0.69
CA HIS A 480 16.52 20.42 0.71
C HIS A 480 17.12 19.60 1.87
N ALA A 481 17.63 20.26 2.90
CA ALA A 481 18.22 19.64 4.07
C ALA A 481 17.47 20.04 5.34
N ASN A 482 17.28 19.07 6.23
CA ASN A 482 16.69 19.31 7.53
C ASN A 482 17.65 20.17 8.37
N ARG A 483 17.07 21.18 9.01
CA ARG A 483 17.72 22.12 9.93
C ARG A 483 16.81 22.29 11.15
N TRP A 484 17.36 22.81 12.24
CA TRP A 484 16.58 23.07 13.44
C TRP A 484 16.50 24.57 13.74
N ARG A 485 15.29 25.03 14.02
CA ARG A 485 15.02 26.41 14.45
C ARG A 485 14.22 26.37 15.74
N VAL A 486 14.42 27.38 16.57
CA VAL A 486 13.55 27.65 17.71
C VAL A 486 12.91 29.01 17.57
N SER A 487 11.63 29.08 17.85
CA SER A 487 10.87 30.32 17.87
C SER A 487 9.97 30.41 19.08
N TRP A 488 9.64 31.64 19.47
CA TRP A 488 8.55 31.93 20.39
C TRP A 488 7.72 33.09 19.86
N ALA A 489 6.46 33.13 20.27
CA ALA A 489 5.53 34.23 20.05
C ALA A 489 4.64 34.44 21.28
N CYS A 490 4.63 35.66 21.79
CA CYS A 490 3.85 36.09 22.95
C CYS A 490 2.86 37.17 22.51
N ALA A 491 1.57 36.86 22.51
CA ALA A 491 0.49 37.82 22.32
C ALA A 491 0.08 38.39 23.70
N GLU A 492 0.54 39.60 24.02
CA GLU A 492 0.29 40.26 25.31
C GLU A 492 0.41 41.78 25.24
N ILE A 493 -0.22 42.46 26.21
CA ILE A 493 -0.25 43.93 26.31
C ILE A 493 0.82 44.40 27.30
N GLY A 494 1.60 45.42 26.91
CA GLY A 494 2.39 46.24 27.84
C GLY A 494 3.90 45.95 27.93
N THR A 495 4.42 44.88 27.31
CA THR A 495 5.86 44.53 27.35
C THR A 495 6.64 44.99 26.13
N GLY A 496 6.05 44.92 24.92
CA GLY A 496 6.64 45.40 23.66
C GLY A 496 8.06 44.86 23.40
N PHE A 497 8.90 45.64 22.72
CA PHE A 497 10.30 45.27 22.45
C PHE A 497 11.10 44.83 23.69
N THR A 498 10.87 45.44 24.85
CA THR A 498 11.60 45.08 26.08
C THR A 498 11.27 43.67 26.57
N GLY A 499 10.04 43.19 26.36
CA GLY A 499 9.66 41.81 26.63
C GLY A 499 10.39 40.82 25.72
N ALA A 500 10.39 41.08 24.41
CA ALA A 500 11.10 40.27 23.43
C ALA A 500 12.61 40.16 23.75
N LYS A 501 13.23 41.30 24.09
CA LYS A 501 14.64 41.37 24.50
C LYS A 501 14.92 40.57 25.77
N GLY A 502 14.05 40.65 26.77
CA GLY A 502 14.19 39.91 28.02
C GLY A 502 14.18 38.39 27.81
N ILE A 503 13.30 37.88 26.95
CA ILE A 503 13.24 36.45 26.60
C ILE A 503 14.52 36.02 25.88
N ALA A 504 14.96 36.79 24.87
CA ALA A 504 16.20 36.50 24.13
C ALA A 504 17.44 36.51 25.05
N GLN A 505 17.55 37.48 25.96
CA GLN A 505 18.65 37.56 26.93
C GLN A 505 18.64 36.38 27.91
N ALA A 506 17.47 35.98 28.39
CA ALA A 506 17.35 34.81 29.25
C ALA A 506 17.76 33.53 28.52
N LEU A 507 17.31 33.35 27.27
CA LEU A 507 17.73 32.22 26.44
C LEU A 507 19.26 32.16 26.32
N MET A 508 19.92 33.27 25.97
CA MET A 508 21.39 33.28 25.83
C MET A 508 22.10 32.97 27.17
N ARG A 509 21.58 33.53 28.28
CA ARG A 509 22.12 33.29 29.63
C ARG A 509 21.96 31.83 30.06
N ASP A 510 20.78 31.25 29.88
CA ASP A 510 20.46 29.89 30.32
C ASP A 510 21.16 28.84 29.44
N LEU A 511 21.38 29.17 28.16
CA LEU A 511 22.28 28.42 27.28
C LEU A 511 23.76 28.58 27.65
N GLY A 512 24.12 29.50 28.54
CA GLY A 512 25.48 29.66 29.04
C GLY A 512 26.42 30.32 28.05
N ALA A 513 25.93 31.28 27.24
CA ALA A 513 26.78 32.10 26.37
C ALA A 513 27.90 32.78 27.18
N ARG A 514 29.15 32.38 26.93
CA ARG A 514 30.35 32.93 27.61
C ARG A 514 30.92 34.15 26.90
N ASP A 515 30.81 34.16 25.58
CA ASP A 515 31.26 35.26 24.73
C ASP A 515 30.31 36.46 24.79
N GLU A 516 30.76 37.61 24.28
CA GLU A 516 29.97 38.83 24.24
C GLU A 516 28.69 38.63 23.42
N VAL A 517 27.54 38.92 24.06
CA VAL A 517 26.23 38.94 23.40
C VAL A 517 25.90 40.37 23.00
N SER A 518 25.82 40.64 21.70
CA SER A 518 25.49 41.96 21.15
C SER A 518 24.21 41.94 20.33
N PHE A 519 23.52 43.08 20.28
CA PHE A 519 22.24 43.25 19.59
C PHE A 519 22.39 44.30 18.48
N HIS A 520 22.06 43.92 17.26
CA HIS A 520 22.21 44.76 16.06
C HIS A 520 20.83 45.10 15.52
N ALA A 521 20.54 46.38 15.29
CA ALA A 521 19.24 46.81 14.77
C ALA A 521 18.95 46.18 13.39
N ILE A 522 17.70 45.83 13.16
CA ILE A 522 17.22 45.36 11.85
C ILE A 522 16.75 46.57 11.03
N ASP A 523 17.14 46.60 9.77
CA ASP A 523 16.76 47.66 8.82
C ASP A 523 15.25 47.71 8.58
N ASP A 524 14.73 48.89 8.24
CA ASP A 524 13.33 49.08 7.92
C ASP A 524 12.90 48.18 6.74
N GLY A 525 11.72 47.59 6.85
CA GLY A 525 11.14 46.69 5.84
C GLY A 525 11.71 45.26 5.83
N VAL A 526 12.68 44.93 6.68
CA VAL A 526 13.27 43.58 6.76
C VAL A 526 12.57 42.74 7.84
N GLY A 527 11.93 41.66 7.42
CA GLY A 527 11.27 40.71 8.32
C GLY A 527 10.01 41.25 8.99
N PRO A 528 9.49 40.52 9.99
CA PRO A 528 8.17 40.79 10.53
C PRO A 528 8.15 41.93 11.56
N TRP A 529 9.26 42.64 11.77
CA TRP A 529 9.49 43.53 12.91
C TRP A 529 8.99 44.96 12.68
N ILE A 530 8.60 45.65 13.75
CA ILE A 530 8.38 47.10 13.75
C ILE A 530 9.73 47.82 13.54
N PRO A 531 9.80 48.87 12.69
CA PRO A 531 11.03 49.65 12.50
C PRO A 531 11.59 50.20 13.83
N GLY A 532 12.86 49.90 14.11
CA GLY A 532 13.52 50.27 15.38
C GLY A 532 13.16 49.41 16.60
N ARG A 533 12.33 48.37 16.43
CA ARG A 533 11.96 47.39 17.49
C ARG A 533 12.19 45.94 17.04
N GLY A 534 13.22 45.73 16.23
CA GLY A 534 13.75 44.41 15.86
C GLY A 534 15.26 44.41 15.98
N ALA A 535 15.83 43.30 16.45
CA ALA A 535 17.27 43.13 16.60
C ALA A 535 17.75 41.72 16.23
N LYS A 536 18.88 41.64 15.54
CA LYS A 536 19.67 40.41 15.38
C LYS A 536 20.52 40.18 16.62
N VAL A 537 20.68 38.93 17.01
CA VAL A 537 21.52 38.49 18.13
C VAL A 537 22.82 37.93 17.59
N LYS A 538 23.93 38.46 18.08
CA LYS A 538 25.28 37.97 17.78
C LYS A 538 25.95 37.51 19.08
N VAL A 539 26.48 36.29 19.08
CA VAL A 539 27.27 35.72 20.18
C VAL A 539 28.69 35.53 19.67
N GLY A 540 29.64 36.28 20.22
CA GLY A 540 30.98 36.40 19.64
C GLY A 540 30.90 36.88 18.18
N GLU A 541 31.36 36.05 17.24
CA GLU A 541 31.34 36.36 15.81
C GLU A 541 30.12 35.82 15.05
N ILE A 542 29.25 35.04 15.68
CA ILE A 542 28.17 34.30 15.00
C ILE A 542 26.81 34.96 15.25
N PHE A 543 26.06 35.23 14.18
CA PHE A 543 24.65 35.60 14.28
C PHE A 543 23.80 34.35 14.53
N VAL A 544 23.05 34.34 15.63
CA VAL A 544 22.31 33.15 16.09
C VAL A 544 20.80 33.25 15.91
N GLY A 545 20.27 34.44 15.63
CA GLY A 545 18.84 34.65 15.43
C GLY A 545 18.42 36.11 15.47
N GLU A 546 17.11 36.32 15.50
CA GLU A 546 16.48 37.64 15.60
C GLU A 546 15.27 37.63 16.53
N PHE A 547 14.96 38.78 17.13
CA PHE A 547 13.76 38.97 17.94
C PHE A 547 13.26 40.40 17.82
N GLY A 548 12.02 40.62 18.23
CA GLY A 548 11.43 41.95 18.26
C GLY A 548 9.94 41.96 18.53
N GLU A 549 9.34 43.12 18.28
CA GLU A 549 7.90 43.30 18.26
C GLU A 549 7.40 43.21 16.81
N ILE A 550 6.38 42.39 16.57
CA ILE A 550 5.81 42.18 15.24
C ILE A 550 5.10 43.45 14.77
N ASP A 551 5.36 43.85 13.52
CA ASP A 551 4.70 44.98 12.87
C ASP A 551 3.18 44.74 12.77
N PRO A 552 2.34 45.70 13.18
CA PRO A 552 0.89 45.61 13.00
C PRO A 552 0.47 45.23 11.57
N LYS A 553 1.21 45.68 10.54
CA LYS A 553 0.94 45.31 9.13
C LYS A 553 1.16 43.82 8.85
N VAL A 554 2.00 43.15 9.64
CA VAL A 554 2.24 41.71 9.55
C VAL A 554 1.22 40.97 10.40
N SER A 555 1.02 41.37 11.66
CA SER A 555 0.06 40.71 12.54
C SER A 555 -1.37 40.78 11.98
N GLU A 556 -1.76 41.88 11.33
CA GLU A 556 -3.06 42.04 10.67
C GLU A 556 -3.26 41.04 9.51
N LYS A 557 -2.20 40.68 8.76
CA LYS A 557 -2.27 39.62 7.73
C LYS A 557 -2.53 38.22 8.30
N PHE A 558 -2.23 38.02 9.59
CA PHE A 558 -2.58 36.83 10.34
C PHE A 558 -3.90 37.01 11.13
N GLY A 559 -4.58 38.15 11.02
CA GLY A 559 -5.80 38.44 11.79
C GLY A 559 -5.57 38.73 13.27
N LEU A 560 -4.34 39.04 13.67
CA LEU A 560 -3.95 39.29 15.06
C LEU A 560 -3.94 40.80 15.34
N LYS A 561 -4.74 41.23 16.31
CA LYS A 561 -4.95 42.64 16.69
C LYS A 561 -4.23 43.08 17.97
N VAL A 562 -3.49 42.16 18.58
CA VAL A 562 -2.78 42.36 19.84
C VAL A 562 -1.28 42.46 19.56
N PRO A 563 -0.50 43.24 20.33
CA PRO A 563 0.94 43.28 20.17
C PRO A 563 1.57 41.89 20.37
N ILE A 564 2.54 41.54 19.53
CA ILE A 564 3.22 40.24 19.58
C ILE A 564 4.72 40.46 19.76
N GLN A 565 5.28 39.87 20.80
CA GLN A 565 6.73 39.78 21.01
C GLN A 565 7.21 38.40 20.57
N ALA A 566 8.22 38.34 19.71
CA ALA A 566 8.63 37.08 19.11
C ALA A 566 10.13 37.00 18.86
N GLY A 567 10.62 35.79 18.60
CA GLY A 567 11.98 35.51 18.15
C GLY A 567 12.08 34.27 17.29
N GLU A 568 13.11 34.20 16.46
CA GLU A 568 13.44 33.07 15.57
C GLU A 568 14.97 32.88 15.59
N PHE A 569 15.43 31.69 15.98
CA PHE A 569 16.84 31.39 16.21
C PHE A 569 17.25 30.09 15.51
N ASP A 570 18.47 30.09 14.99
CA ASP A 570 19.11 28.93 14.39
C ASP A 570 19.77 28.07 15.48
N VAL A 571 19.30 26.83 15.63
CA VAL A 571 19.80 25.92 16.67
C VAL A 571 21.24 25.48 16.40
N GLU A 572 21.65 25.37 15.14
CA GLU A 572 23.01 24.99 14.75
C GLU A 572 23.98 26.15 14.94
N ALA A 573 23.55 27.38 14.66
CA ALA A 573 24.31 28.58 14.99
C ALA A 573 24.46 28.73 16.52
N LEU A 574 23.39 28.48 17.29
CA LEU A 574 23.44 28.43 18.75
C LEU A 574 24.42 27.37 19.25
N ALA A 575 24.38 26.16 18.70
CA ALA A 575 25.29 25.07 19.05
C ALA A 575 26.76 25.43 18.76
N SER A 576 27.01 26.14 17.66
CA SER A 576 28.35 26.55 17.25
C SER A 576 28.88 27.70 18.09
N ALA A 577 28.03 28.65 18.46
CA ALA A 577 28.41 29.84 19.23
C ALA A 577 28.43 29.60 20.75
N ILE A 578 27.68 28.62 21.23
CA ILE A 578 27.51 28.33 22.66
C ILE A 578 27.84 26.85 22.90
N PRO A 579 29.10 26.53 23.23
CA PRO A 579 29.50 25.17 23.56
C PRO A 579 28.65 24.60 24.70
N ASP A 580 28.35 23.30 24.65
CA ASP A 580 27.67 22.63 25.77
C ASP A 580 28.58 22.73 27.00
N PRO A 581 28.14 23.34 28.11
CA PRO A 581 28.97 23.48 29.31
C PRO A 581 29.24 22.14 30.02
N LEU A 582 28.56 21.06 29.64
CA LEU A 582 28.70 19.71 30.20
C LEU A 582 29.57 18.78 29.32
N LEU A 583 29.96 19.22 28.12
CA LEU A 583 30.93 18.57 27.24
C LEU A 583 32.25 19.34 27.27
#